data_AF-A0A1M4T5N6-F1
#
_entry.id   AF-A0A1M4T5N6-F1
#
_cell.length_a   1.000
_cell.length_b   1.000
_cell.length_c   1.000
_cell.angle_alpha   90.00
_cell.angle_beta   90.00
_cell.angle_gamma   90.00
#
_symmetry.space_group_name_H-M   'P 1'
#
loop_
_entity.id
_entity.type
_entity.pdbx_description
1 polymer ?
#
loop_
_entity_poly.entity_id
_entity_poly.type
_entity_poly.pdbx_seq_one_letter_code
_entity_poly.pdbx_strand_id
1 'polypeptide(L)'
;MYNDEKKGLFKKMFDFLGIKHTQKDIVKLDLYGLSITVSRKLDISVPHEITVVIPRAEIREKAVDKNNQQWDTEIILNSITIVHAPRHSLAAHPHISSHK
;
A
#
# COMPACT_ATOMS: atom_id res chain seq x y z
N MET A 1 -8.84 -5.14 -39.22
CA MET A 1 -7.37 -4.96 -39.15
C MET A 1 -7.07 -3.61 -38.50
N TYR A 2 -7.14 -3.54 -37.16
CA TYR A 2 -6.89 -2.31 -36.42
C TYR A 2 -5.43 -2.25 -35.96
N ASN A 3 -4.61 -1.75 -36.89
CA ASN A 3 -3.34 -1.04 -36.73
C ASN A 3 -2.49 -1.28 -35.47
N ASP A 4 -1.53 -2.20 -35.57
CA ASP A 4 -0.47 -2.44 -34.57
C ASP A 4 0.58 -1.30 -34.55
N GLU A 5 0.79 -0.61 -35.68
CA GLU A 5 1.75 0.49 -35.79
C GLU A 5 1.35 1.71 -34.96
N LYS A 6 0.05 1.99 -34.88
CA LYS A 6 -0.48 3.10 -34.06
C LYS A 6 -0.14 2.91 -32.58
N LYS A 7 -0.22 1.68 -32.06
CA LYS A 7 0.13 1.37 -30.66
C LYS A 7 1.60 1.68 -30.34
N GLY A 8 2.50 1.36 -31.26
CA GLY A 8 3.94 1.63 -31.10
C GLY A 8 4.27 3.12 -31.10
N LEU A 9 3.57 3.91 -31.92
CA LEU A 9 3.73 5.36 -31.98
C LEU A 9 3.20 6.06 -30.72
N PHE A 10 2.01 5.63 -30.25
CA PHE A 10 1.45 6.13 -29.00
C PHE A 10 2.37 5.80 -27.83
N LYS A 11 2.87 4.56 -27.70
CA LYS A 11 3.79 4.18 -26.63
C LYS A 11 5.04 5.08 -26.57
N LYS A 12 5.67 5.34 -27.72
CA LYS A 12 6.82 6.27 -27.80
C LYS A 12 6.48 7.70 -27.42
N MET A 13 5.27 8.17 -27.76
CA MET A 13 4.78 9.48 -27.31
C MET A 13 4.54 9.53 -25.80
N PHE A 14 3.96 8.47 -25.20
CA PHE A 14 3.76 8.39 -23.75
C PHE A 14 5.09 8.35 -22.98
N ASP A 15 6.09 7.63 -23.50
CA ASP A 15 7.45 7.59 -22.95
C ASP A 15 8.17 8.95 -23.10
N PHE A 16 7.99 9.65 -24.24
CA PHE A 16 8.54 10.98 -24.49
C PHE A 16 7.87 12.09 -23.66
N LEU A 17 6.57 11.94 -23.33
CA LEU A 17 5.85 12.84 -22.43
C LEU A 17 6.19 12.63 -20.94
N GLY A 18 7.03 11.63 -20.60
CA GLY A 18 7.45 11.40 -19.23
C GLY A 18 6.28 11.04 -18.32
N ILE A 19 5.30 10.28 -18.82
CA ILE A 19 4.18 9.77 -18.02
C ILE A 19 4.73 8.70 -17.09
N LYS A 20 5.27 9.19 -15.96
CA LYS A 20 5.81 8.40 -14.87
C LYS A 20 4.70 7.57 -14.24
N HIS A 21 4.89 6.26 -14.16
CA HIS A 21 4.05 5.38 -13.37
C HIS A 21 4.23 5.74 -11.89
N THR A 22 3.39 6.62 -11.37
CA THR A 22 3.43 6.99 -9.96
C THR A 22 2.74 5.90 -9.15
N GLN A 23 3.48 5.22 -8.27
CA GLN A 23 2.88 4.34 -7.28
C GLN A 23 2.27 5.19 -6.16
N LYS A 24 1.00 4.89 -5.85
CA LYS A 24 0.26 5.52 -4.75
C LYS A 24 -0.30 4.42 -3.85
N ASP A 25 0.23 4.34 -2.64
CA ASP A 25 -0.24 3.40 -1.62
C ASP A 25 -0.91 4.20 -0.49
N ILE A 26 -2.09 3.77 -0.06
CA ILE A 26 -2.78 4.31 1.10
C ILE A 26 -3.19 3.15 2.00
N VAL A 27 -2.71 3.15 3.24
CA VAL A 27 -3.22 2.31 4.31
C VAL A 27 -3.96 3.20 5.30
N LYS A 28 -5.23 2.92 5.54
CA LYS A 28 -6.04 3.59 6.56
C LYS A 28 -6.51 2.54 7.56
N LEU A 29 -6.28 2.80 8.83
CA LEU A 29 -6.69 1.95 9.94
C LEU A 29 -7.36 2.81 11.01
N ASP A 30 -8.61 2.48 11.34
CA ASP A 30 -9.39 3.16 12.36
C ASP A 30 -9.78 2.13 13.44
N LEU A 31 -9.25 2.29 14.65
CA LEU A 31 -9.46 1.43 15.81
C LEU A 31 -9.90 2.26 17.02
N TYR A 32 -11.20 2.33 17.32
CA TYR A 32 -11.75 2.85 18.59
C TYR A 32 -10.91 3.97 19.28
N GLY A 33 -10.74 5.11 18.60
CA GLY A 33 -9.95 6.25 19.12
C GLY A 33 -8.51 6.36 18.61
N LEU A 34 -8.00 5.35 17.90
CA LEU A 34 -6.71 5.34 17.20
C LEU A 34 -6.94 5.33 15.68
N SER A 35 -6.54 6.41 15.00
CA SER A 35 -6.55 6.48 13.54
C SER A 35 -5.12 6.56 13.02
N ILE A 36 -4.76 5.65 12.12
CA ILE A 36 -3.45 5.58 11.49
C ILE A 36 -3.66 5.67 9.98
N THR A 37 -2.98 6.64 9.36
CA THR A 37 -2.94 6.78 7.90
C THR A 37 -1.50 6.78 7.43
N VAL A 38 -1.17 5.84 6.54
CA VAL A 38 0.10 5.78 5.83
C VAL A 38 -0.17 6.09 4.37
N SER A 39 0.41 7.17 3.87
CA SER A 39 0.31 7.58 2.46
C SER A 39 1.70 7.67 1.87
N ARG A 40 1.91 7.02 0.74
CA ARG A 40 3.18 6.98 0.04
C ARG A 40 2.96 7.27 -1.44
N LYS A 41 3.72 8.22 -1.96
CA LYS A 41 3.79 8.55 -3.39
C LYS A 41 5.24 8.41 -3.83
N LEU A 42 5.56 7.34 -4.54
CA LEU A 42 6.91 7.09 -5.03
C LEU A 42 6.94 7.08 -6.56
N ASP A 43 8.06 7.56 -7.08
CA ASP A 43 8.37 7.61 -8.50
C ASP A 43 9.53 6.63 -8.78
N ILE A 44 9.20 5.34 -8.69
CA ILE A 44 10.17 4.24 -8.74
C ILE A 44 9.62 3.09 -9.57
N SER A 45 10.53 2.36 -10.24
CA SER A 45 10.20 1.29 -11.17
C SER A 45 9.91 -0.06 -10.51
N VAL A 46 10.38 -0.27 -9.28
CA VAL A 46 10.15 -1.49 -8.49
C VAL A 46 9.26 -1.12 -7.30
N PRO A 47 8.10 -1.75 -7.14
CA PRO A 47 7.23 -1.41 -6.03
C PRO A 47 7.79 -1.92 -4.68
N HIS A 48 7.65 -1.14 -3.61
CA HIS A 48 8.22 -1.42 -2.26
C HIS A 48 7.21 -1.97 -1.25
N GLU A 49 7.69 -2.81 -0.34
CA GLU A 49 6.90 -3.33 0.78
C GLU A 49 6.52 -2.24 1.79
N ILE A 50 5.28 -2.33 2.27
CA ILE A 50 4.76 -1.60 3.43
C ILE A 50 4.19 -2.62 4.39
N THR A 51 4.72 -2.63 5.61
CA THR A 51 4.21 -3.49 6.68
C THR A 51 3.90 -2.62 7.89
N VAL A 52 2.65 -2.68 8.34
CA VAL A 52 2.16 -2.04 9.56
C VAL A 52 1.88 -3.13 10.57
N VAL A 53 2.57 -3.08 11.71
CA VAL A 53 2.42 -4.05 12.80
C VAL A 53 1.95 -3.32 14.05
N ILE A 54 0.82 -3.75 14.58
CA ILE A 54 0.26 -3.28 15.84
C ILE A 54 0.16 -4.50 16.76
N PRO A 55 1.16 -4.70 17.64
CA PRO A 55 1.19 -5.85 18.53
C PRO A 55 -0.03 -5.91 19.45
N ARG A 56 -0.42 -4.75 20.00
CA ARG A 56 -1.53 -4.61 20.94
C ARG A 56 -2.03 -3.16 20.96
N ALA A 57 -3.34 -2.99 20.86
CA ALA A 57 -4.03 -1.72 21.11
C ALA A 57 -5.07 -1.95 22.21
N GLU A 58 -4.98 -1.17 23.29
CA GLU A 58 -5.88 -1.24 24.44
C GLU A 58 -6.59 0.09 24.59
N ILE A 59 -7.92 0.04 24.62
CA ILE A 59 -8.76 1.18 24.97
C ILE A 59 -9.53 0.81 26.23
N ARG A 60 -9.37 1.65 27.24
CA ARG A 60 -10.11 1.59 28.50
C ARG A 60 -10.76 2.94 28.73
N GLU A 61 -12.08 2.98 28.70
CA GLU A 61 -12.85 4.19 28.91
C GLU A 61 -13.77 3.99 30.11
N LYS A 62 -13.79 4.98 31.00
CA LYS A 62 -14.76 5.11 32.08
C LYS A 62 -15.57 6.35 31.82
N ALA A 63 -16.89 6.21 31.74
CA ALA A 63 -17.75 7.35 31.49
C ALA A 63 -18.96 7.31 32.42
N VAL A 64 -19.44 8.52 32.71
CA VAL A 64 -20.59 8.77 33.57
C VAL A 64 -21.60 9.53 32.73
N ASP A 65 -22.81 8.99 32.64
CA ASP A 65 -23.89 9.68 31.94
C ASP A 65 -24.49 10.82 32.78
N LYS A 66 -25.44 11.56 32.21
CA LYS A 66 -26.13 12.66 32.92
C LYS A 66 -26.96 12.20 34.12
N ASN A 67 -27.23 10.91 34.25
CA ASN A 67 -27.99 10.29 35.33
C ASN A 67 -27.07 9.63 36.38
N ASN A 68 -25.77 9.94 36.38
CA ASN A 68 -24.74 9.29 37.21
C ASN A 68 -24.58 7.78 36.96
N GLN A 69 -25.05 7.27 35.82
CA GLN A 69 -24.85 5.88 35.44
C GLN A 69 -23.43 5.71 34.90
N GLN A 70 -22.66 4.86 35.57
CA GLN A 70 -21.30 4.51 35.17
C GLN A 70 -21.31 3.37 34.16
N TRP A 71 -20.48 3.51 33.13
CA TRP A 71 -20.13 2.42 32.25
C TRP A 71 -18.62 2.38 32.03
N ASP A 72 -18.11 1.15 32.01
CA ASP A 72 -16.72 0.83 31.72
C ASP A 72 -16.69 0.13 30.35
N THR A 73 -15.84 0.62 29.43
CA THR A 73 -15.58 -0.01 28.14
C THR A 73 -14.14 -0.48 28.10
N GLU A 74 -13.93 -1.77 27.81
CA GLU A 74 -12.62 -2.36 27.55
C GLU A 74 -12.59 -2.98 26.16
N ILE A 75 -11.67 -2.51 25.32
CA ILE A 75 -11.44 -3.01 23.97
C ILE A 75 -9.96 -3.35 23.85
N ILE A 76 -9.67 -4.63 23.61
CA ILE A 76 -8.30 -5.13 23.43
C ILE A 76 -8.21 -5.74 22.04
N LEU A 77 -7.35 -5.15 21.21
CA LEU A 77 -7.07 -5.59 19.86
C LEU A 77 -5.62 -6.08 19.79
N ASN A 78 -5.41 -7.34 19.44
CA ASN A 78 -4.09 -7.96 19.39
C ASN A 78 -3.71 -8.34 17.97
N SER A 79 -2.41 -8.27 17.68
CA SER A 79 -1.80 -8.82 16.45
C SER A 79 -2.38 -8.27 15.14
N ILE A 80 -2.68 -6.96 15.07
CA ILE A 80 -3.15 -6.34 13.83
C ILE A 80 -1.94 -6.13 12.92
N THR A 81 -1.95 -6.80 11.78
CA THR A 81 -0.87 -6.74 10.80
C THR A 81 -1.43 -6.41 9.42
N ILE A 82 -0.90 -5.39 8.76
CA ILE A 82 -1.23 -5.03 7.39
C ILE A 82 0.06 -5.12 6.58
N VAL A 83 0.11 -6.02 5.61
CA VAL A 83 1.25 -6.20 4.71
C VAL A 83 0.82 -5.90 3.29
N HIS A 84 1.57 -5.01 2.65
CA HIS A 84 1.54 -4.76 1.22
C HIS A 84 2.92 -5.13 0.68
N ALA A 85 3.05 -6.32 0.09
CA ALA A 85 4.33 -6.89 -0.37
C ALA A 85 4.40 -6.97 -1.91
N PRO A 86 4.76 -5.87 -2.59
CA PRO A 86 5.06 -5.90 -4.01
C PRO A 86 6.39 -6.60 -4.29
N ARG A 87 6.41 -7.32 -5.42
CA ARG A 87 7.51 -8.19 -5.83
C ARG A 87 8.58 -7.42 -6.61
N HIS A 88 9.81 -7.91 -6.50
CA HIS A 88 10.89 -7.57 -7.43
C HIS A 88 10.54 -8.03 -8.86
N SER A 89 10.95 -7.26 -9.86
CA SER A 89 11.04 -7.78 -11.24
C SER A 89 12.00 -8.97 -11.25
N LEU A 90 11.56 -10.11 -11.81
CA LEU A 90 12.42 -11.27 -12.01
C LEU A 90 13.68 -10.81 -12.76
N ALA A 91 14.86 -11.10 -12.22
CA ALA A 91 16.13 -10.80 -12.86
C ALA A 91 16.07 -11.32 -14.31
N ALA A 92 16.18 -10.41 -15.28
CA ALA A 92 16.27 -10.76 -16.69
C ALA A 92 17.41 -11.78 -16.83
N HIS A 93 17.06 -13.02 -17.17
CA HIS A 93 18.06 -14.04 -17.45
C HIS A 93 18.98 -13.50 -18.55
N PRO A 94 20.31 -13.46 -18.36
CA PRO A 94 21.19 -13.16 -19.47
C PRO A 94 21.04 -14.31 -20.46
N HIS A 95 20.50 -14.00 -21.64
CA HIS A 95 20.43 -14.94 -22.75
C HIS A 95 21.86 -15.19 -23.22
N ILE A 96 22.51 -16.23 -22.67
CA ILE A 96 23.81 -16.68 -23.14
C ILE A 96 23.57 -17.30 -24.51
N SER A 97 23.76 -16.52 -25.57
CA SER A 97 23.78 -17.01 -26.94
C SER A 97 25.07 -17.80 -27.16
N SER A 98 25.04 -19.11 -26.89
CA SER A 98 26.03 -20.03 -27.42
C SER A 98 25.67 -20.37 -28.87
N HIS A 99 26.29 -19.70 -29.83
CA HIS A 99 26.37 -20.23 -31.19
C HIS A 99 27.83 -20.56 -31.49
N LYS A 100 28.06 -21.87 -31.66
CA LYS A 100 29.21 -22.50 -32.31
C LYS A 100 29.28 -22.10 -33.78
#